data_AF-A0A100WSM3-F1
#
_entry.id   AF-A0A100WSM3-F1
#
_cell.length_a   1.000
_cell.length_b   1.000
_cell.length_c   1.000
_cell.angle_alpha   90.00
_cell.angle_beta   90.00
_cell.angle_gamma   90.00
#
_symmetry.space_group_name_H-M   'P 1'
#
loop_
_entity.id
_entity.type
_entity.pdbx_description
1 polymer ?
#
loop_
_entity_poly.entity_id
_entity_poly.type
_entity_poly.pdbx_seq_one_letter_code
_entity_poly.pdbx_strand_id
1 'polypeptide(L)'
;MAADEVRVNAHEAFNTAHVVANHAQELHEELQRLTQEWANLSHGWQGVAASAYTQSWEEWQEGARKIVDVLSDEAEKLARAAAMYDETDSSSAHALNELDL
;
A
#
# COMPACT_ATOMS: atom_id res chain seq x y z
N MET A 1 -32.66 -0.41 -0.58
CA MET A 1 -31.77 -1.55 -0.92
C MET A 1 -30.45 -1.07 -1.50
N ALA A 2 -30.43 -0.23 -2.55
CA ALA A 2 -29.18 0.27 -3.16
C ALA A 2 -28.25 1.08 -2.23
N ALA A 3 -28.79 1.90 -1.32
CA ALA A 3 -27.96 2.69 -0.38
C ALA A 3 -27.20 1.84 0.65
N ASP A 4 -27.76 0.68 1.02
CA ASP A 4 -27.14 -0.25 1.97
C ASP A 4 -25.96 -0.98 1.30
N GLU A 5 -26.15 -1.43 0.06
CA GLU A 5 -25.12 -2.06 -0.77
C GLU A 5 -23.93 -1.13 -1.03
N VAL A 6 -24.16 0.15 -1.34
CA VAL A 6 -23.07 1.13 -1.57
C VAL A 6 -22.26 1.38 -0.29
N ARG A 7 -22.90 1.50 0.88
CA ARG A 7 -22.20 1.68 2.16
C ARG A 7 -21.34 0.49 2.54
N VAL A 8 -21.85 -0.73 2.33
CA VAL A 8 -21.09 -1.96 2.57
C VAL A 8 -19.84 -2.01 1.67
N ASN A 9 -19.97 -1.67 0.38
CA ASN A 9 -18.84 -1.62 -0.55
C ASN A 9 -17.78 -0.57 -0.15
N ALA A 10 -18.20 0.62 0.31
CA ALA A 10 -17.28 1.66 0.76
C ALA A 10 -16.49 1.25 2.02
N HIS A 11 -17.17 0.62 2.98
CA HIS A 11 -16.54 0.10 4.19
C HIS A 11 -15.55 -1.04 3.87
N GLU A 12 -15.93 -1.95 2.96
CA GLU A 12 -15.04 -3.02 2.49
C GLU A 12 -13.80 -2.45 1.79
N ALA A 13 -13.97 -1.48 0.88
CA ALA A 13 -12.86 -0.81 0.20
C ALA A 13 -11.90 -0.12 1.19
N PHE A 14 -12.43 0.55 2.22
CA PHE A 14 -11.62 1.18 3.27
C PHE A 14 -10.81 0.14 4.05
N ASN A 15 -11.44 -0.96 4.48
CA ASN A 15 -10.76 -2.03 5.19
C ASN A 15 -9.67 -2.68 4.33
N THR A 16 -9.96 -2.95 3.06
CA THR A 16 -8.97 -3.48 2.11
C THR A 16 -7.81 -2.52 1.93
N ALA A 17 -8.07 -1.21 1.75
CA ALA A 17 -7.03 -0.20 1.64
C ALA A 17 -6.11 -0.20 2.85
N HIS A 18 -6.67 -0.27 4.06
CA HIS A 18 -5.91 -0.36 5.30
C HIS A 18 -5.06 -1.62 5.39
N VAL A 19 -5.60 -2.79 5.01
CA VAL A 19 -4.84 -4.05 5.00
C VAL A 19 -3.68 -3.98 4.01
N VAL A 20 -3.91 -3.44 2.80
CA VAL A 20 -2.86 -3.28 1.79
C VAL A 20 -1.79 -2.29 2.28
N ALA A 21 -2.18 -1.18 2.89
CA ALA A 21 -1.25 -0.21 3.46
C ALA A 21 -0.36 -0.83 4.55
N ASN A 22 -0.96 -1.61 5.45
CA ASN A 22 -0.23 -2.30 6.51
C ASN A 22 0.78 -3.30 5.94
N HIS A 23 0.37 -4.14 4.98
CA HIS A 23 1.28 -5.08 4.32
C HIS A 23 2.39 -4.36 3.54
N ALA A 24 2.10 -3.22 2.91
CA ALA A 24 3.12 -2.42 2.22
C ALA A 24 4.16 -1.87 3.21
N GLN A 25 3.72 -1.42 4.39
CA GLN A 25 4.61 -0.97 5.46
C GLN A 25 5.45 -2.12 6.01
N GLU A 26 4.84 -3.28 6.31
CA GLU A 26 5.55 -4.46 6.80
C GLU A 26 6.64 -4.92 5.80
N LEU A 27 6.29 -4.96 4.51
CA LEU A 27 7.23 -5.29 3.45
C LEU A 27 8.35 -4.26 3.31
N HIS A 28 8.04 -2.97 3.48
CA HIS A 28 9.05 -1.91 3.48
C HIS A 28 10.05 -2.10 4.62
N GLU A 29 9.56 -2.35 5.84
CA GLU A 29 10.40 -2.60 7.02
C GLU A 29 11.28 -3.84 6.84
N GLU A 30 10.73 -4.91 6.25
CA GLU A 30 11.49 -6.13 5.95
C GLU A 30 12.56 -5.89 4.89
N LEU A 31 12.24 -5.16 3.82
CA LEU A 31 13.21 -4.77 2.79
C LEU A 31 14.36 -3.94 3.36
N GLN A 32 14.05 -3.02 4.28
CA GLN A 32 15.08 -2.25 4.98
C GLN A 32 15.98 -3.15 5.83
N ARG A 33 15.41 -4.11 6.58
CA ARG A 33 16.18 -5.09 7.36
C ARG A 33 17.12 -5.91 6.47
N LEU A 34 16.59 -6.49 5.39
CA LEU A 34 17.38 -7.29 4.44
C LEU A 34 18.49 -6.46 3.78
N THR A 35 18.20 -5.20 3.46
CA THR A 35 19.20 -4.27 2.92
C THR A 35 20.34 -4.03 3.91
N GLN A 36 20.03 -3.84 5.19
CA GLN A 36 21.04 -3.65 6.22
C GLN A 36 21.87 -4.92 6.46
N GLU A 37 21.23 -6.09 6.47
CA GLU A 37 21.91 -7.38 6.60
C GLU A 37 22.86 -7.63 5.44
N TRP A 38 22.44 -7.35 4.21
CA TRP A 38 23.30 -7.43 3.03
C TRP A 38 24.47 -6.44 3.09
N ALA A 39 24.23 -5.20 3.51
CA ALA A 39 25.30 -4.22 3.69
C ALA A 39 26.35 -4.70 4.69
N ASN A 40 25.92 -5.31 5.80
CA ASN A 40 26.82 -5.87 6.81
C ASN A 40 27.61 -7.08 6.27
N LEU A 41 26.95 -7.98 5.53
CA LEU A 41 27.58 -9.15 4.91
C LEU A 41 28.62 -8.74 3.85
N SER A 42 28.24 -7.86 2.95
CA SER A 42 29.08 -7.39 1.83
C SER A 42 30.28 -6.57 2.30
N HIS A 43 30.17 -5.89 3.46
CA HIS A 43 31.29 -5.15 4.05
C HIS A 43 32.49 -6.05 4.43
N GLY A 44 32.25 -7.31 4.82
CA GLY A 44 33.32 -8.26 5.16
C GLY A 44 33.69 -9.22 4.03
N TRP A 45 32.89 -9.27 2.97
CA TRP A 45 33.01 -10.24 1.88
C TRP A 45 33.42 -9.54 0.59
N GLN A 46 34.73 -9.49 0.30
CA GLN A 46 35.26 -8.98 -0.98
C GLN A 46 35.82 -10.10 -1.87
N GLY A 47 35.85 -9.85 -3.18
CA GLY A 47 36.46 -10.72 -4.18
C GLY A 47 35.49 -11.15 -5.29
N VAL A 48 35.96 -12.02 -6.19
CA VAL A 48 35.22 -12.47 -7.39
C VAL A 48 33.84 -13.06 -7.05
N ALA A 49 33.75 -13.78 -5.93
CA ALA A 49 32.49 -14.33 -5.43
C ALA A 49 31.50 -13.23 -5.01
N ALA A 50 31.96 -12.18 -4.32
CA ALA A 50 31.11 -11.06 -3.91
C ALA A 50 30.61 -10.24 -5.11
N SER A 51 31.46 -10.02 -6.11
CA SER A 51 31.06 -9.31 -7.34
C SER A 51 30.02 -10.09 -8.15
N ALA A 52 30.01 -11.43 -8.09
CA ALA A 52 29.03 -12.24 -8.81
C ALA A 52 27.60 -12.09 -8.27
N TYR A 53 27.43 -11.72 -6.99
CA TYR A 53 26.12 -11.52 -6.38
C TYR A 53 25.70 -10.06 -6.29
N THR A 54 26.62 -9.10 -6.47
CA THR A 54 26.33 -7.67 -6.35
C THR A 54 25.27 -7.21 -7.35
N GLN A 55 25.43 -7.57 -8.62
CA GLN A 55 24.48 -7.18 -9.67
C GLN A 55 23.08 -7.76 -9.41
N SER A 56 22.99 -9.06 -9.15
CA SER A 56 21.70 -9.72 -8.87
C SER A 56 21.02 -9.15 -7.63
N TRP A 57 21.80 -8.74 -6.62
CA TRP A 57 21.29 -8.07 -5.44
C TRP A 57 20.72 -6.68 -5.74
N GLU A 58 21.43 -5.87 -6.53
CA GLU A 58 20.96 -4.53 -6.93
C GLU A 58 19.66 -4.61 -7.73
N GLU A 59 19.58 -5.54 -8.70
CA GLU A 59 18.37 -5.78 -9.49
C GLU A 59 17.19 -6.23 -8.62
N TRP A 60 17.45 -7.15 -7.67
CA TRP A 60 16.43 -7.61 -6.72
C TRP A 60 15.94 -6.46 -5.82
N GLN A 61 16.86 -5.66 -5.27
CA GLN A 61 16.51 -4.55 -4.38
C GLN A 61 15.67 -3.49 -5.11
N GLU A 62 16.03 -3.17 -6.36
CA GLU A 62 15.26 -2.26 -7.19
C GLU A 62 13.84 -2.78 -7.44
N GLY A 63 13.70 -4.06 -7.80
CA GLY A 63 12.41 -4.71 -7.99
C GLY A 63 11.55 -4.71 -6.73
N ALA A 64 12.14 -5.07 -5.58
CA ALA A 64 11.45 -5.09 -4.30
C ALA A 64 10.94 -3.69 -3.91
N ARG A 65 11.75 -2.65 -4.11
CA ARG A 65 11.32 -1.26 -3.86
C ARG A 65 10.14 -0.86 -4.74
N LYS A 66 10.15 -1.20 -6.04
CA LYS A 66 9.02 -0.93 -6.95
C LYS A 66 7.72 -1.58 -6.48
N ILE A 67 7.79 -2.80 -5.96
CA ILE A 67 6.60 -3.50 -5.43
C ILE A 67 6.03 -2.77 -4.22
N VAL A 68 6.89 -2.39 -3.27
CA VAL A 68 6.47 -1.60 -2.10
C VAL A 68 5.81 -0.29 -2.53
N ASP A 69 6.45 0.46 -3.43
CA ASP A 69 5.94 1.74 -3.91
C ASP A 69 4.56 1.60 -4.57
N VAL A 70 4.36 0.58 -5.41
CA VAL A 70 3.07 0.30 -6.05
C VAL A 70 2.01 -0.08 -5.02
N LEU A 71 2.33 -0.94 -4.05
CA LEU A 71 1.36 -1.33 -3.02
C LEU A 71 0.94 -0.13 -2.16
N SER A 72 1.87 0.76 -1.81
CA SER A 72 1.55 1.98 -1.08
C SER A 72 0.67 2.93 -1.89
N ASP A 73 0.96 3.14 -3.18
CA ASP A 73 0.16 4.00 -4.06
C ASP A 73 -1.26 3.45 -4.26
N GLU A 74 -1.40 2.14 -4.47
CA GLU A 74 -2.71 1.49 -4.61
C GLU A 74 -3.53 1.56 -3.31
N ALA A 75 -2.90 1.35 -2.15
CA ALA A 75 -3.58 1.53 -0.86
C ALA A 75 -4.11 2.97 -0.69
N GLU A 76 -3.32 3.97 -1.07
CA GLU A 76 -3.72 5.37 -0.98
C GLU A 76 -4.87 5.71 -1.94
N LYS A 77 -4.85 5.16 -3.18
CA LYS A 77 -5.96 5.30 -4.14
C LYS A 77 -7.24 4.67 -3.63
N LEU A 78 -7.17 3.46 -3.06
CA LEU A 78 -8.33 2.77 -2.48
C LEU A 78 -8.90 3.54 -1.29
N ALA A 79 -8.05 4.08 -0.42
CA ALA A 79 -8.47 4.90 0.71
C ALA A 79 -9.18 6.20 0.25
N ARG A 80 -8.63 6.88 -0.77
CA ARG A 80 -9.27 8.06 -1.39
C ARG A 80 -10.62 7.73 -1.99
N ALA A 81 -10.72 6.63 -2.74
CA ALA A 81 -11.97 6.20 -3.34
C ALA A 81 -13.04 5.93 -2.26
N ALA A 82 -12.67 5.24 -1.18
CA ALA A 82 -13.55 4.99 -0.05
C ALA A 82 -14.04 6.30 0.61
N ALA A 83 -13.15 7.28 0.81
CA ALA A 83 -13.50 8.58 1.38
C ALA A 83 -14.47 9.37 0.49
N MET A 84 -14.28 9.35 -0.84
CA MET A 84 -15.18 10.01 -1.79
C MET A 84 -16.59 9.41 -1.78
N TYR A 85 -16.72 8.10 -1.56
CA TYR A 85 -18.02 7.45 -1.43
C TYR A 85 -18.75 7.89 -0.15
N ASP A 86 -18.04 8.04 0.97
CA ASP A 86 -18.60 8.51 2.24
C ASP A 86 -19.10 9.98 2.15
N GLU A 87 -18.29 10.85 1.53
CA GLU A 87 -18.66 12.27 1.34
C GLU A 87 -19.89 12.44 0.42
N THR A 88 -19.96 11.65 -0.65
CA THR A 88 -21.11 11.66 -1.58
C THR A 88 -22.39 11.17 -0.90
N ASP A 89 -22.30 10.15 -0.04
CA ASP A 89 -23.45 9.63 0.72
C ASP A 89 -23.96 10.65 1.74
N SER A 90 -23.05 11.28 2.50
CA SER A 90 -23.39 12.32 3.47
C SER A 90 -24.09 13.52 2.81
N SER A 91 -23.55 14.02 1.69
CA SER A 91 -24.15 15.13 0.95
C SER A 91 -25.53 14.78 0.39
N SER A 92 -25.71 13.56 -0.12
CA SER A 92 -27.00 13.09 -0.65
C SER A 92 -28.05 12.92 0.46
N ALA A 93 -27.65 12.39 1.61
CA ALA A 93 -28.54 12.23 2.77
C ALA A 93 -29.00 13.59 3.32
N HIS A 94 -28.11 14.58 3.34
CA HIS A 94 -28.46 15.95 3.74
C HIS A 94 -29.44 16.61 2.76
N ALA A 95 -29.20 16.51 1.46
CA ALA A 95 -30.09 17.09 0.44
C ALA A 95 -31.49 16.45 0.44
N LEU A 96 -31.58 15.13 0.68
CA LEU A 96 -32.87 14.45 0.81
C LEU A 96 -33.64 14.87 2.07
N ASN A 97 -32.94 15.12 3.18
CA ASN A 97 -33.57 15.57 4.42
C ASN A 97 -34.06 17.04 4.31
N GLU A 98 -33.35 17.89 3.57
CA GLU A 98 -33.82 19.25 3.26
C GLU A 98 -35.04 19.30 2.32
N LEU A 99 -35.22 18.30 1.46
CA LEU A 99 -36.36 18.22 0.53
C LEU A 99 -37.64 17.62 1.16
N ASP A 100 -37.53 17.02 2.35
CA ASP A 100 -38.65 16.40 3.09
C ASP A 100 -39.21 17.32 4.21
N LEU A 101 -38.84 18.61 4.19
CA LEU A 101 -39.35 19.71 5.02
C LEU A 101 -40.08 20.76 4.17
#